data_AF-A0A8X6JLS0-F1
#
_entry.id   AF-A0A8X6JLS0-F1
#
_cell.length_a   1.000
_cell.length_b   1.000
_cell.length_c   1.000
_cell.angle_alpha   90.00
_cell.angle_beta   90.00
_cell.angle_gamma   90.00
#
_symmetry.space_group_name_H-M   'P 1'
#
loop_
_entity.id
_entity.type
_entity.pdbx_description
1 polymer ?
#
loop_
_entity_poly.entity_id
_entity_poly.type
_entity_poly.pdbx_seq_one_letter_code
_entity_poly.pdbx_strand_id
1 'polypeptide(L)'
;MKLRIKLLSNLRQRFRKEYLGELIQKQNDNRVREPRVGEMVLIGDDNKKRLSWPIAKIIELIPGRDGEIRTVRLKTQHGTVYARYNASSLWKYKRLQIMLRG
;
A
#
# COMPACT_ATOMS: atom_id res chain seq x y z
N MET A 1 28.84 -35.19 5.32
CA MET A 1 27.91 -34.46 4.42
C MET A 1 26.76 -33.74 5.13
N LYS A 2 26.20 -34.25 6.26
CA LYS A 2 25.04 -33.65 6.96
C LYS A 2 25.30 -32.29 7.65
N LEU A 3 26.53 -32.02 8.09
CA LEU A 3 26.87 -30.79 8.84
C LEU A 3 26.74 -29.50 8.00
N ARG A 4 27.20 -29.54 6.75
CA ARG A 4 27.20 -28.38 5.84
C ARG A 4 25.78 -27.95 5.45
N ILE A 5 24.89 -28.91 5.23
CA ILE A 5 23.48 -28.64 4.93
C ILE A 5 22.79 -28.00 6.14
N LYS A 6 23.06 -28.52 7.35
CA LYS A 6 22.53 -27.99 8.61
C LYS A 6 23.02 -26.57 8.92
N LEU A 7 24.28 -26.25 8.61
CA LEU A 7 24.82 -24.89 8.73
C LEU A 7 24.12 -23.92 7.76
N LEU A 8 23.98 -24.32 6.49
CA LEU A 8 23.32 -23.47 5.48
C LEU A 8 21.81 -23.29 5.74
N SER A 9 21.12 -24.28 6.31
CA SER A 9 19.72 -24.12 6.71
C SER A 9 19.58 -23.16 7.88
N ASN A 10 20.46 -23.28 8.89
CA ASN A 10 20.45 -22.41 10.07
C ASN A 10 20.76 -20.95 9.72
N LEU A 11 21.75 -20.72 8.86
CA LEU A 11 22.07 -19.37 8.37
C LEU A 11 20.91 -18.77 7.58
N ARG A 12 20.28 -19.56 6.69
CA ARG A 12 19.09 -19.09 5.94
C ARG A 12 17.91 -18.79 6.85
N GLN A 13 17.71 -19.55 7.92
CA GLN A 13 16.62 -19.33 8.85
C GLN A 13 16.85 -18.06 9.69
N ARG A 14 18.06 -17.87 10.22
CA ARG A 14 18.43 -16.66 10.96
C ARG A 14 18.35 -15.42 10.10
N PHE A 15 18.95 -15.45 8.91
CA PHE A 15 18.90 -14.32 7.98
C PHE A 15 17.47 -13.93 7.63
N ARG A 16 16.58 -14.90 7.35
CA ARG A 16 15.16 -14.60 7.14
C ARG A 16 14.50 -13.99 8.37
N LYS A 17 14.74 -14.52 9.56
CA LYS A 17 14.10 -14.04 10.79
C LYS A 17 14.56 -12.63 11.16
N GLU A 18 15.85 -12.37 11.08
CA GLU A 18 16.47 -11.08 11.43
C GLU A 18 16.14 -10.04 10.36
N TYR A 19 16.45 -10.32 9.09
CA TYR A 19 16.27 -9.35 8.01
C TYR A 19 14.80 -9.07 7.69
N LEU A 20 13.94 -10.10 7.62
CA LEU A 20 12.50 -9.86 7.41
C LEU A 20 11.85 -9.29 8.68
N GLY A 21 12.33 -9.65 9.87
CA GLY A 21 11.83 -9.10 11.14
C GLY A 21 12.07 -7.60 11.23
N GLU A 22 13.28 -7.14 10.90
CA GLU A 22 13.61 -5.71 10.82
C GLU A 22 12.81 -4.98 9.75
N LEU A 23 12.60 -5.61 8.58
CA LEU A 23 11.80 -5.04 7.50
C LEU A 23 10.33 -4.85 7.93
N ILE A 24 9.76 -5.82 8.65
CA ILE A 24 8.40 -5.73 9.20
C ILE A 24 8.30 -4.64 10.27
N GLN A 25 9.29 -4.53 11.17
CA GLN A 25 9.31 -3.46 12.18
C GLN A 25 9.37 -2.06 11.56
N LYS A 26 10.23 -1.85 10.54
CA LYS A 26 10.28 -0.57 9.80
C LYS A 26 8.97 -0.24 9.09
N GLN A 27 8.20 -1.25 8.68
CA GLN A 27 6.91 -1.06 8.03
C GLN A 27 5.78 -0.65 8.99
N ASN A 28 5.99 -0.79 10.31
CA ASN A 28 4.98 -0.52 11.34
C ASN A 28 4.94 0.94 11.82
N ASP A 29 5.79 1.83 11.32
CA ASP A 29 5.63 3.29 11.49
C ASP A 29 4.47 3.78 10.59
N ASN A 30 3.26 3.34 10.92
CA ASN A 30 1.99 3.60 10.22
C ASN A 30 1.48 4.99 10.55
N ARG A 31 2.28 6.03 10.32
CA ARG A 31 1.75 7.39 10.26
C ARG A 31 0.96 7.53 8.96
N VAL A 32 -0.33 7.23 9.03
CA VAL A 32 -1.26 7.45 7.91
C VAL A 32 -1.39 8.96 7.74
N ARG A 33 -0.55 9.53 6.88
CA ARG A 33 -0.66 10.92 6.45
C ARG A 33 -1.84 11.06 5.50
N GLU A 34 -2.62 12.12 5.70
CA GLU A 34 -3.72 12.46 4.80
C GLU A 34 -3.22 12.73 3.37
N PRO A 35 -3.95 12.24 2.35
CA PRO A 35 -3.60 12.47 0.96
C PRO A 35 -3.70 13.96 0.61
N ARG A 36 -2.85 14.43 -0.32
CA ARG A 36 -2.91 15.81 -0.82
C ARG A 36 -3.17 15.87 -2.32
N VAL A 37 -3.83 16.93 -2.74
CA VAL A 37 -3.97 17.25 -4.16
C VAL A 37 -2.58 17.43 -4.79
N GLY A 38 -2.40 16.85 -5.97
CA GLY A 38 -1.13 16.85 -6.68
C GLY A 38 -0.26 15.62 -6.46
N GLU A 39 -0.56 14.79 -5.45
CA GLU A 39 0.24 13.60 -5.14
C GLU A 39 -0.01 12.45 -6.11
N MET A 40 1.04 11.66 -6.36
CA MET A 40 0.96 10.43 -7.15
C MET A 40 0.66 9.24 -6.24
N VAL A 41 -0.35 8.47 -6.61
CA VAL A 41 -0.87 7.33 -5.84
C VAL A 41 -1.06 6.10 -6.73
N LEU A 42 -1.10 4.93 -6.10
CA LEU A 42 -1.46 3.68 -6.76
C LEU A 42 -2.92 3.36 -6.48
N ILE A 43 -3.65 2.98 -7.53
CA ILE A 43 -5.04 2.54 -7.40
C ILE A 43 -5.03 1.03 -7.19
N GLY A 44 -5.54 0.59 -6.04
CA GLY A 44 -5.64 -0.83 -5.70
C GLY A 44 -6.77 -1.51 -6.47
N ASP A 45 -6.45 -2.67 -7.06
CA ASP A 45 -7.41 -3.57 -7.69
C ASP A 45 -7.08 -5.00 -7.24
N ASP A 46 -8.00 -5.63 -6.52
CA ASP A 46 -7.82 -6.96 -5.93
C ASP A 46 -7.72 -8.06 -7.00
N ASN A 47 -8.24 -7.81 -8.21
CA ASN A 47 -8.15 -8.75 -9.33
C ASN A 47 -6.81 -8.67 -10.06
N LYS A 48 -5.98 -7.67 -9.75
CA LYS A 48 -4.69 -7.44 -10.41
C LYS A 48 -3.54 -7.64 -9.45
N LYS A 49 -2.43 -8.15 -10.00
CA LYS A 49 -1.17 -8.19 -9.25
C LYS A 49 -0.81 -6.75 -8.83
N ARG A 50 -0.30 -6.59 -7.61
CA ARG A 50 0.08 -5.28 -7.06
C ARG A 50 1.06 -4.48 -7.93
N LEU A 51 1.93 -5.17 -8.68
CA LEU A 51 2.87 -4.55 -9.63
C LEU A 51 2.17 -3.94 -10.87
N SER A 52 0.97 -4.40 -11.18
CA SER A 52 0.15 -3.91 -12.30
C SER A 52 -0.89 -2.88 -11.86
N TRP A 53 -0.83 -2.39 -10.62
CA TRP A 53 -1.73 -1.35 -10.17
C TRP A 53 -1.44 -0.03 -10.89
N PRO A 54 -2.46 0.62 -11.46
CA PRO A 54 -2.24 1.83 -12.23
C PRO A 54 -1.85 2.98 -11.30
N ILE A 55 -0.96 3.81 -11.81
CA ILE A 55 -0.51 5.04 -11.17
C ILE A 55 -1.46 6.18 -11.57
N ALA A 56 -1.81 7.03 -10.62
CA ALA A 56 -2.68 8.17 -10.84
C ALA A 56 -2.27 9.39 -10.01
N LYS A 57 -2.65 10.58 -10.46
CA LYS A 57 -2.46 11.84 -9.72
C LYS A 57 -3.76 12.25 -9.03
N ILE A 58 -3.69 12.60 -7.75
CA ILE A 58 -4.83 13.21 -7.05
C ILE A 58 -5.08 14.60 -7.62
N ILE A 59 -6.28 14.82 -8.13
CA ILE A 59 -6.69 16.14 -8.66
C ILE A 59 -7.76 16.81 -7.80
N GLU A 60 -8.44 16.07 -6.92
CA GLU A 60 -9.44 16.62 -6.00
C GLU A 60 -9.68 15.66 -4.83
N LEU A 61 -9.91 16.22 -3.65
CA LEU A 61 -10.33 15.50 -2.44
C LEU A 61 -11.77 15.90 -2.14
N ILE A 62 -12.66 14.91 -2.02
CA ILE A 62 -14.09 15.14 -1.83
C ILE A 62 -14.45 14.70 -0.40
N PRO A 63 -14.65 15.67 0.52
CA PRO A 63 -15.07 15.38 1.88
C PRO A 63 -16.55 14.98 1.95
N GLY A 64 -16.90 14.17 2.94
CA GLY A 64 -18.27 13.90 3.34
C GLY A 64 -18.88 15.04 4.15
N ARG A 65 -20.10 14.83 4.64
CA ARG A 65 -20.80 15.81 5.52
C ARG A 65 -20.09 16.02 6.86
N ASP A 66 -19.32 15.03 7.28
CA ASP A 66 -18.47 14.99 8.48
C ASP A 66 -17.12 15.69 8.30
N GLY A 67 -16.82 16.18 7.09
CA GLY A 67 -15.51 16.78 6.77
C GLY A 67 -14.42 15.76 6.47
N GLU A 68 -14.67 14.46 6.66
CA GLU A 68 -13.72 13.40 6.34
C GLU A 68 -13.65 13.15 4.84
N ILE A 69 -12.44 12.99 4.30
CA ILE A 69 -12.24 12.61 2.90
C ILE A 69 -12.85 11.22 2.69
N ARG A 70 -13.80 11.08 1.76
CA ARG A 70 -14.41 9.77 1.42
C ARG A 70 -14.12 9.34 0.00
N THR A 71 -13.96 10.31 -0.90
CA THR A 71 -13.73 10.07 -2.32
C THR A 71 -12.59 10.95 -2.82
N VAL A 72 -11.82 10.40 -3.75
CA VAL A 72 -10.71 11.10 -4.40
C VAL A 72 -10.95 11.08 -5.89
N ARG A 73 -10.80 12.23 -6.55
CA ARG A 73 -10.77 12.31 -8.01
C ARG A 73 -9.33 12.17 -8.47
N LEU A 74 -9.10 11.22 -9.37
CA LEU A 74 -7.78 10.80 -9.82
C LEU A 74 -7.64 10.98 -11.32
N LYS A 75 -6.51 11.53 -11.77
CA LYS A 75 -6.12 11.56 -13.18
C LYS A 75 -5.20 10.37 -13.47
N THR A 76 -5.65 9.48 -14.32
CA THR A 76 -4.86 8.37 -14.87
C THR A 76 -4.39 8.72 -16.28
N GLN A 77 -3.55 7.87 -16.88
CA GLN A 77 -3.17 8.00 -18.29
C GLN A 77 -4.38 7.92 -19.23
N HIS A 78 -5.39 7.14 -18.86
CA HIS A 78 -6.55 6.84 -19.71
C HIS A 78 -7.76 7.75 -19.43
N GLY A 79 -7.69 8.63 -18.43
CA GLY A 79 -8.83 9.48 -18.10
C GLY A 79 -8.86 9.92 -16.65
N THR A 80 -10.06 10.19 -16.16
CA THR A 80 -10.32 10.60 -14.79
C THR A 80 -11.19 9.55 -14.11
N VAL A 81 -10.84 9.16 -12.89
CA VAL A 81 -11.53 8.12 -12.12
C VAL A 81 -11.83 8.63 -10.72
N TYR A 82 -12.99 8.27 -10.19
CA TYR A 82 -13.35 8.50 -8.78
C TYR A 82 -13.12 7.22 -8.01
N ALA A 83 -12.41 7.31 -6.89
CA ALA A 83 -12.11 6.14 -6.08
C ALA A 83 -12.31 6.45 -4.59
N ARG A 84 -12.73 5.43 -3.84
CA ARG A 84 -13.09 5.59 -2.43
C ARG A 84 -11.82 5.63 -1.57
N TYR A 85 -11.65 6.71 -0.82
CA TYR A 85 -10.61 6.79 0.21
C TYR A 85 -11.06 6.02 1.44
N ASN A 86 -10.17 5.22 2.01
CA ASN A 86 -10.43 4.50 3.25
C ASN A 86 -9.25 4.64 4.20
N ALA A 87 -9.34 5.63 5.09
CA ALA A 87 -8.36 5.88 6.15
C ALA A 87 -8.27 4.72 7.16
N SER A 88 -9.38 4.01 7.39
CA SER A 88 -9.51 2.95 8.40
C SER A 88 -9.37 1.53 7.84
N SER A 89 -8.68 1.37 6.72
CA SER A 89 -8.43 0.05 6.15
C SER A 89 -7.54 -0.76 7.10
N LEU A 90 -8.14 -1.69 7.85
CA LEU A 90 -7.50 -2.69 8.72
C LEU A 90 -6.51 -3.65 8.01
N TRP A 91 -6.09 -3.30 6.79
CA TRP A 91 -4.94 -3.88 6.13
C TRP A 91 -3.70 -3.16 6.67
N LYS A 92 -3.26 -3.63 7.84
CA LYS A 92 -1.89 -3.39 8.34
C LYS A 92 -0.96 -3.60 7.15
N TYR A 93 -0.13 -2.59 6.86
CA TYR A 93 0.80 -2.52 5.75
C TYR A 93 0.21 -1.98 4.44
N LYS A 94 0.55 -0.73 4.13
CA LYS A 94 1.01 -0.22 2.81
C LYS A 94 0.25 1.02 2.30
N ARG A 95 0.92 2.17 2.43
CA ARG A 95 0.98 3.33 1.52
C ARG A 95 -0.28 3.59 0.66
N LEU A 96 -0.99 4.70 0.96
CA LEU A 96 -2.04 5.38 0.18
C LEU A 96 -2.57 4.56 -1.02
N GLN A 97 -3.38 3.54 -0.73
CA GLN A 97 -4.14 2.79 -1.73
C GLN A 97 -5.56 3.31 -1.74
N ILE A 98 -6.03 3.68 -2.93
CA ILE A 98 -7.43 4.05 -3.15
C ILE A 98 -8.05 2.89 -3.90
N MET A 99 -9.03 2.21 -3.29
CA MET A 99 -9.65 1.01 -3.85
C MET A 99 -10.86 1.38 -4.70
N LEU A 100 -10.95 0.79 -5.88
CA LEU A 100 -12.18 0.74 -6.66
C LEU A 100 -12.89 -0.57 -6.30
N ARG A 101 -14.05 -0.50 -5.64
CA ARG A 101 -14.94 -1.66 -5.56
C ARG A 101 -15.75 -1.72 -6.86
N GLY A 102 -15.58 -2.80 -7.60
CA GLY A 102 -16.53 -3.23 -8.62
C GLY A 102 -17.76 -3.86 -7.98
#